data_AF-A0A0C2NB83-F1
#
_entry.id   AF-A0A0C2NB83-F1
#
_cell.length_a   1.000
_cell.length_b   1.000
_cell.length_c   1.000
_cell.angle_alpha   90.00
_cell.angle_beta   90.00
_cell.angle_gamma   90.00
#
_symmetry.space_group_name_H-M   'P 1'
#
loop_
_entity.id
_entity.type
_entity.pdbx_description
1 polymer ?
#
loop_
_entity_poly.entity_id
_entity_poly.type
_entity_poly.pdbx_seq_one_letter_code
_entity_poly.pdbx_strand_id
1 'polypeptide(L)'
;MSGGKIFGTYTYFSDILKIDLETLKWFKLDYSLETCVCRHRMFVIDNSYLYCFGGVPKDRHNLHSLEIFMIRPVTLYHQCLKSICTSPNSRIYNQYLPASIRDELKINDTISLS
;
A
#
# COMPACT_ATOMS: atom_id res chain seq x y z
N MET A 1 6.71 -7.16 -6.89
CA MET A 1 6.64 -6.90 -8.34
C MET A 1 5.18 -7.04 -8.74
N SER A 2 4.65 -6.19 -9.62
CA SER A 2 3.33 -6.42 -10.19
C SER A 2 3.28 -6.02 -11.65
N GLY A 3 2.34 -6.64 -12.37
CA GLY A 3 2.09 -6.41 -13.78
C GLY A 3 3.31 -6.64 -14.68
N GLY A 4 3.46 -5.80 -15.69
CA GLY A 4 4.57 -5.85 -16.63
C GLY A 4 4.14 -6.24 -18.05
N LYS A 5 5.11 -6.26 -18.96
CA LYS A 5 4.90 -6.49 -20.39
C LYS A 5 6.07 -7.27 -20.97
N ILE A 6 5.79 -8.26 -21.82
CA ILE A 6 6.84 -8.91 -22.62
C ILE A 6 7.25 -7.94 -23.73
N PHE A 7 8.56 -7.65 -23.82
CA PHE A 7 9.09 -6.75 -24.83
C PHE A 7 8.81 -7.30 -26.25
N GLY A 8 8.39 -6.42 -27.17
CA GLY A 8 8.05 -6.80 -28.54
C GLY A 8 6.69 -7.47 -28.73
N THR A 9 5.91 -7.72 -27.67
CA THR A 9 4.56 -8.32 -27.79
C THR A 9 3.45 -7.39 -27.25
N TYR A 10 2.20 -7.83 -27.38
CA TYR A 10 1.02 -7.20 -26.75
C TYR A 10 0.57 -7.92 -25.47
N THR A 11 1.46 -8.72 -24.87
CA THR A 11 1.18 -9.48 -23.65
C THR A 11 1.51 -8.64 -22.43
N TYR A 12 0.51 -8.41 -21.59
CA TYR A 12 0.61 -7.72 -20.31
C TYR A 12 0.19 -8.66 -19.20
N PHE A 13 0.76 -8.48 -18.02
CA PHE A 13 0.42 -9.26 -16.83
C PHE A 13 -0.36 -8.38 -15.85
N SER A 14 -1.22 -9.00 -15.05
CA SER A 14 -1.89 -8.40 -13.89
C SER A 14 -1.41 -8.99 -12.56
N ASP A 15 -0.60 -10.05 -12.61
CA ASP A 15 -0.14 -10.77 -11.43
C ASP A 15 0.68 -9.88 -10.49
N ILE A 16 0.49 -10.10 -9.19
CA ILE A 16 1.29 -9.49 -8.14
C ILE A 16 2.16 -10.59 -7.50
N LEU A 17 3.47 -10.38 -7.54
CA LEU A 17 4.48 -11.29 -7.01
C LEU A 17 5.22 -10.65 -5.84
N LYS A 18 5.41 -11.43 -4.78
CA LYS A 18 6.23 -11.10 -3.62
C LYS A 18 7.49 -11.98 -3.64
N ILE A 19 8.65 -11.39 -3.34
CA ILE A 19 9.87 -12.14 -3.05
C ILE A 19 10.07 -12.16 -1.54
N ASP A 20 10.34 -13.34 -1.00
CA ASP A 20 10.89 -13.50 0.34
C ASP A 20 12.42 -13.45 0.23
N LEU A 21 13.04 -12.49 0.92
CA LEU A 21 14.48 -12.28 0.84
C LEU A 21 15.28 -13.25 1.72
N GLU A 22 14.66 -13.88 2.72
CA GLU A 22 15.33 -14.90 3.55
C GLU A 22 15.42 -16.22 2.79
N THR A 23 14.33 -16.61 2.12
CA THR A 23 14.25 -17.89 1.40
C THR A 23 14.57 -17.78 -0.09
N LEU A 24 14.64 -16.55 -0.63
CA LEU A 24 14.78 -16.24 -2.06
C LEU A 24 13.68 -16.86 -2.94
N LYS A 25 12.52 -17.16 -2.35
CA LYS A 25 11.38 -17.72 -3.06
C LYS A 25 10.42 -16.63 -3.52
N TRP A 26 9.85 -16.85 -4.70
CA TRP A 26 8.80 -16.02 -5.26
C TRP A 26 7.43 -16.62 -4.94
N PHE A 27 6.53 -15.76 -4.50
CA PHE A 27 5.15 -16.11 -4.18
C PHE A 27 4.22 -15.24 -5.02
N LYS A 28 3.27 -15.88 -5.70
CA LYS A 28 2.15 -15.18 -6.30
C LYS A 28 1.16 -14.85 -5.19
N LEU A 29 0.75 -13.58 -5.09
CA LEU A 29 -0.32 -13.18 -4.18
C LEU A 29 -1.67 -13.55 -4.79
N ASP A 30 -2.68 -13.77 -3.95
CA ASP A 30 -4.05 -14.06 -4.38
C ASP A 30 -4.78 -12.86 -5.00
N TYR A 31 -4.09 -11.72 -5.09
CA TYR A 31 -4.57 -10.49 -5.70
C TYR A 31 -4.01 -10.33 -7.11
N SER A 32 -4.75 -9.62 -7.96
CA SER A 32 -4.32 -9.23 -9.30
C SER A 32 -4.75 -7.80 -9.55
N LEU A 33 -3.98 -7.08 -10.37
CA LEU A 33 -4.37 -5.77 -10.88
C LEU A 33 -5.66 -5.90 -11.69
N GLU A 34 -6.60 -4.99 -11.49
CA GLU A 34 -7.86 -4.96 -12.25
C GLU A 34 -7.60 -4.76 -13.74
N THR A 35 -6.60 -3.93 -14.05
CA THR A 35 -6.13 -3.72 -15.42
C THR A 35 -4.70 -4.22 -15.58
N CYS A 36 -4.44 -5.01 -16.62
CA CYS A 36 -3.07 -5.40 -16.96
C CYS A 36 -2.26 -4.17 -17.40
N VAL A 37 -1.40 -3.66 -16.52
CA VAL A 37 -0.59 -2.45 -16.75
C VAL A 37 0.91 -2.72 -16.63
N CYS A 38 1.70 -1.83 -17.23
CA CYS A 38 3.13 -1.73 -16.95
C CYS A 38 3.52 -0.28 -16.62
N ARG A 39 4.71 -0.08 -16.05
CA ARG A 39 5.25 1.25 -15.68
C ARG A 39 4.38 2.03 -14.67
N HIS A 40 3.55 1.34 -13.89
CA HIS A 40 2.87 1.91 -12.74
C HIS A 40 3.83 2.07 -11.56
N ARG A 41 3.42 2.89 -10.59
CA ARG A 41 4.16 3.08 -9.34
C ARG A 41 3.55 2.23 -8.24
N MET A 42 4.39 1.72 -7.36
CA MET A 42 3.97 0.92 -6.21
C MET A 42 4.53 1.51 -4.92
N PHE A 43 3.71 1.53 -3.88
CA PHE A 43 4.11 1.94 -2.53
C PHE A 43 3.51 1.00 -1.50
N VAL A 44 4.27 0.64 -0.47
CA VAL A 44 3.75 -0.12 0.67
C VAL A 44 3.58 0.83 1.83
N ILE A 45 2.38 0.87 2.41
CA ILE A 45 2.03 1.70 3.55
C ILE A 45 1.69 0.79 4.74
N ASP A 46 2.21 1.15 5.91
CA ASP A 46 2.00 0.47 7.19
C ASP A 46 2.25 -1.04 7.17
N ASN A 47 3.12 -1.50 6.26
CA ASN A 47 3.38 -2.92 5.97
C ASN A 47 2.14 -3.77 5.67
N SER A 48 0.98 -3.15 5.45
CA SER A 48 -0.33 -3.79 5.39
C SER A 48 -1.01 -3.57 4.05
N TYR A 49 -0.72 -2.44 3.41
CA TYR A 49 -1.35 -2.03 2.16
C TYR A 49 -0.33 -1.83 1.05
N LEU A 50 -0.59 -2.38 -0.12
CA LEU A 50 0.12 -2.10 -1.36
C LEU A 50 -0.72 -1.18 -2.23
N TYR A 51 -0.22 0.01 -2.48
CA TYR A 51 -0.81 1.02 -3.37
C TYR A 51 -0.17 0.87 -4.75
N CYS A 52 -0.99 0.75 -5.77
CA CYS A 52 -0.59 0.71 -7.17
C CYS A 52 -1.23 1.90 -7.89
N PHE A 53 -0.43 2.81 -8.43
CA PHE A 53 -0.93 4.02 -9.08
C PHE A 53 -0.50 4.12 -10.54
N GLY A 54 -1.49 4.38 -11.38
CA GLY A 54 -1.36 4.67 -12.80
C GLY A 54 -0.83 3.49 -13.62
N GLY A 55 -0.08 3.80 -14.68
CA GLY A 55 0.51 2.81 -15.58
C GLY A 55 -0.01 2.93 -17.00
N VAL A 56 0.54 2.08 -17.87
CA VAL A 56 0.22 2.01 -19.29
C VAL A 56 -0.50 0.69 -19.58
N PRO A 57 -1.82 0.71 -19.78
CA PRO A 57 -2.60 -0.45 -20.20
C PRO A 57 -2.35 -0.80 -21.67
N LYS A 58 -2.93 -1.92 -22.11
CA LYS A 58 -2.81 -2.42 -23.48
C LYS A 58 -3.38 -1.46 -24.53
N ASP A 59 -4.48 -0.77 -24.22
CA ASP A 59 -5.18 0.18 -25.09
C ASP A 59 -4.53 1.59 -25.11
N ARG A 60 -3.41 1.79 -24.40
CA ARG A 60 -2.58 3.01 -24.39
C ARG A 60 -3.26 4.28 -23.88
N HIS A 61 -4.43 4.18 -23.27
CA HIS A 61 -4.96 5.29 -22.49
C HIS A 61 -4.26 5.32 -21.14
N ASN A 62 -3.63 6.43 -20.76
CA ASN A 62 -2.97 6.53 -19.47
C ASN A 62 -4.00 6.23 -18.36
N LEU A 63 -3.70 5.23 -17.53
CA LEU A 63 -4.54 4.92 -16.40
C LEU A 63 -4.19 5.92 -15.30
N HIS A 64 -5.22 6.57 -14.74
CA HIS A 64 -5.10 7.44 -13.57
C HIS A 64 -5.76 6.82 -12.34
N SER A 65 -6.03 5.51 -12.36
CA SER A 65 -6.61 4.80 -11.22
C SER A 65 -5.57 4.52 -10.14
N LEU A 66 -6.09 4.43 -8.92
CA LEU A 66 -5.38 3.94 -7.75
C LEU A 66 -6.02 2.61 -7.34
N GLU A 67 -5.22 1.56 -7.28
CA GLU A 67 -5.61 0.26 -6.75
C GLU A 67 -4.92 0.03 -5.40
N ILE A 68 -5.64 -0.53 -4.43
CA ILE A 68 -5.13 -0.75 -3.06
C ILE A 68 -5.39 -2.21 -2.67
N PHE A 69 -4.32 -2.91 -2.28
CA PHE A 69 -4.37 -4.31 -1.88
C PHE A 69 -3.95 -4.48 -0.42
N MET A 70 -4.74 -5.20 0.37
CA MET A 70 -4.35 -5.57 1.74
C MET A 70 -3.43 -6.79 1.69
N ILE A 71 -2.11 -6.56 1.77
CA ILE A 71 -1.10 -7.63 1.67
C ILE A 71 -0.86 -8.34 3.00
N ARG A 72 -1.22 -7.70 4.12
CA ARG A 72 -1.19 -8.26 5.47
C ARG A 72 -2.33 -7.67 6.29
N PRO A 73 -2.90 -8.42 7.25
CA PRO A 73 -3.82 -7.84 8.21
C PRO A 73 -3.17 -6.69 8.97
N VAL A 74 -3.92 -5.60 9.14
CA VAL A 74 -3.49 -4.46 9.94
C VAL A 74 -3.29 -4.90 11.38
N THR A 75 -2.20 -4.47 12.02
CA THR A 75 -1.94 -4.82 13.42
C THR A 75 -2.97 -4.18 14.33
N LEU A 76 -3.30 -4.83 15.45
CA LEU A 76 -4.16 -4.24 16.49
C LEU A 76 -3.59 -2.90 16.96
N TYR A 77 -2.27 -2.80 17.08
CA TYR A 77 -1.59 -1.56 17.44
C TYR A 77 -1.94 -0.42 16.47
N HIS A 78 -1.82 -0.64 15.16
CA HIS A 78 -2.17 0.37 14.17
C HIS A 78 -3.67 0.72 14.20
N GLN A 79 -4.56 -0.27 14.41
CA GLN A 79 -5.99 0.00 14.57
C GLN A 79 -6.28 0.86 15.80
N CYS A 80 -5.61 0.59 16.94
CA CYS A 80 -5.71 1.39 18.14
C CYS A 80 -5.21 2.82 17.91
N LEU A 81 -4.04 2.99 17.28
CA LEU A 81 -3.51 4.32 16.95
C LEU A 81 -4.49 5.10 16.08
N LYS A 82 -4.98 4.49 15.00
CA LYS A 82 -5.97 5.11 14.11
C LYS A 82 -7.23 5.52 14.87
N SER A 83 -7.76 4.64 15.72
CA SER A 83 -8.94 4.92 16.54
C SER A 83 -8.73 6.11 17.49
N ILE A 84 -7.56 6.18 18.13
CA ILE A 84 -7.17 7.30 19.01
C ILE A 84 -7.08 8.61 18.21
N CYS A 85 -6.43 8.61 17.05
CA CYS A 85 -6.31 9.77 16.16
C CYS A 85 -7.66 10.32 15.71
N THR A 86 -8.55 9.43 15.26
CA THR A 86 -9.86 9.82 14.72
C THR A 86 -10.90 10.13 15.81
N SER A 87 -10.59 9.87 17.08
CA SER A 87 -11.53 10.10 18.18
C SER A 87 -11.72 11.59 18.44
N PRO A 88 -12.95 12.06 18.74
CA PRO A 88 -13.21 13.44 19.18
C PRO A 88 -12.40 13.85 20.41
N ASN A 89 -12.02 12.87 21.24
CA ASN A 89 -11.27 13.06 22.48
C ASN A 89 -9.75 12.90 22.29
N SER A 90 -9.23 12.91 21.05
CA SER A 90 -7.79 12.72 20.76
C SER A 90 -6.88 13.67 21.56
N ARG A 91 -7.33 14.92 21.80
CA ARG A 91 -6.63 15.90 22.66
C ARG A 91 -6.46 15.43 24.11
N ILE A 92 -7.46 14.75 24.65
CA ILE A 92 -7.45 14.22 26.02
C ILE A 92 -6.49 13.03 26.07
N TYR A 93 -6.63 12.07 25.14
CA TYR A 93 -5.75 10.90 25.09
C TYR A 93 -4.29 11.29 24.92
N ASN A 94 -3.99 12.31 24.10
CA ASN A 94 -2.63 12.82 23.92
C ASN A 94 -1.93 13.23 25.22
N GLN A 95 -2.66 13.59 26.28
CA GLN A 95 -2.04 13.93 27.57
C GLN A 95 -1.64 12.68 28.37
N TYR A 96 -2.37 11.57 28.20
CA TYR A 96 -2.16 10.31 28.94
C TYR A 96 -1.28 9.30 28.21
N LEU A 97 -1.05 9.50 26.90
CA LEU A 97 -0.24 8.58 26.11
C LEU A 97 1.26 8.70 26.43
N PRO A 98 2.00 7.58 26.47
CA PRO A 98 3.47 7.59 26.49
C PRO A 98 4.05 8.45 25.36
N ALA A 99 5.21 9.05 25.60
CA ALA A 99 5.88 9.92 24.62
C ALA A 99 6.11 9.21 23.27
N SER A 100 6.54 7.93 23.29
CA SER A 100 6.77 7.13 22.09
C SER A 100 5.54 7.01 21.18
N ILE A 101 4.36 6.77 21.77
CA ILE A 101 3.11 6.69 21.00
C ILE A 101 2.72 8.07 20.46
N ARG A 102 2.88 9.12 21.27
CA ARG A 102 2.54 10.49 20.89
C ARG A 102 3.37 11.00 19.72
N ASP A 103 4.65 10.66 19.70
CA ASP A 103 5.56 11.06 18.62
C ASP A 103 5.21 10.32 17.31
N GLU A 104 4.82 9.05 17.38
CA GLU A 104 4.30 8.30 16.23
C GLU A 104 3.01 8.91 15.66
N LEU A 105 2.08 9.36 16.52
CA LEU A 105 0.84 9.99 16.08
C LEU A 105 1.08 11.31 15.32
N LYS A 106 2.06 12.13 15.76
CA LYS A 106 2.42 13.38 15.07
C LYS A 106 3.00 13.15 13.67
N ILE A 107 3.73 12.05 13.48
CA ILE A 107 4.29 11.68 12.18
C ILE A 107 3.16 11.36 11.20
N ASN A 108 2.10 10.68 11.66
CA ASN A 108 0.95 10.34 10.82
C ASN A 108 0.11 11.56 10.40
N ASP A 109 -0.07 12.55 11.27
CA ASP A 109 -0.76 13.80 10.91
C ASP A 109 -0.06 14.52 9.75
N THR A 110 1.27 14.47 9.73
CA THR A 110 2.09 15.13 8.70
C THR A 110 2.01 14.42 7.34
N ILE A 111 1.93 13.08 7.34
CA ILE A 111 1.81 12.26 6.12
C ILE A 111 0.40 12.33 5.52
N SER A 112 -0.63 12.56 6.34
CA SER A 112 -2.01 12.70 5.87
C SER A 112 -2.33 14.00 5.11
N LEU A 113 -1.37 14.96 5.09
CA LEU A 113 -1.48 16.27 4.43
C LEU A 113 -0.65 16.40 3.14
N SER A 114 0.02 15.32 2.71
CA SER A 114 0.85 15.26 1.48
C SER A 114 0.32 14.26 0.48
#